data_AF-A0A2V8H6Q9-F1
#
_entry.id   AF-A0A2V8H6Q9-F1
#
_cell.length_a   1.000
_cell.length_b   1.000
_cell.length_c   1.000
_cell.angle_alpha   90.00
_cell.angle_beta   90.00
_cell.angle_gamma   90.00
#
_symmetry.space_group_name_H-M   'P 1'
#
loop_
_entity.id
_entity.type
_entity.pdbx_description
1 polymer ?
#
loop_
_entity_poly.entity_id
_entity_poly.type
_entity_poly.pdbx_seq_one_letter_code
_entity_poly.pdbx_strand_id
1 'polypeptide(L)'
;VIVPTAEGNRNAEGAVIAYTEDEVIASWVKRGLKHVRMLHTGDPKVADTDAFVEPLRTANAVWFNGGRQWNIVDSYANTRTYREFHDVLARGGVIGGSSAGATIQGDYLVRGAVAGPQVMMTPEPNHERGFNFLRHTAIDQHINTRNRWDDLIPVIQKYPDLLGIGLSEVTAIVVHGDRFEVMGAWKVAIHDNTRVYQPWEKPYYVLSAGDVYNMKTRRIEKFGTGARAPARGGRGG
;
A
#
# COMPACT_ATOMS: atom_id res chain seq x y z
N VAL A 1 -8.67 8.82 -8.94
CA VAL A 1 -9.42 8.90 -7.67
C VAL A 1 -8.43 8.85 -6.51
N ILE A 2 -8.55 9.75 -5.54
CA ILE A 2 -7.71 9.81 -4.34
C ILE A 2 -8.56 9.41 -3.12
N VAL A 3 -8.06 8.46 -2.33
CA VAL A 3 -8.75 7.91 -1.16
C VAL A 3 -7.99 8.35 0.10
N PRO A 4 -8.41 9.42 0.79
CA PRO A 4 -7.73 9.97 1.97
C PRO A 4 -8.05 9.21 3.26
N THR A 5 -8.99 8.26 3.22
CA THR A 5 -9.63 7.61 4.39
C THR A 5 -8.70 7.07 5.46
N ALA A 6 -7.48 6.67 5.11
CA ALA A 6 -6.50 6.28 6.11
C ALA A 6 -6.21 7.40 7.13
N GLU A 7 -6.27 8.66 6.72
CA GLU A 7 -5.99 9.84 7.55
C GLU A 7 -6.94 9.93 8.76
N GLY A 8 -8.15 9.38 8.66
CA GLY A 8 -9.12 9.31 9.75
C GLY A 8 -10.57 9.46 9.29
N ASN A 9 -11.50 8.95 10.09
CA ASN A 9 -12.93 9.25 9.92
C ASN A 9 -13.45 10.21 11.01
N ARG A 10 -12.79 10.22 12.17
CA ARG A 10 -13.14 11.04 13.33
C ARG A 10 -11.89 11.64 13.98
N ASN A 11 -12.02 12.85 14.53
CA ASN A 11 -10.97 13.50 15.30
C ASN A 11 -10.88 12.94 16.74
N ALA A 12 -10.00 13.51 17.57
CA ALA A 12 -9.79 13.06 18.94
C ALA A 12 -11.03 13.21 19.83
N GLU A 13 -11.90 14.17 19.51
CA GLU A 13 -13.17 14.44 20.18
C GLU A 13 -14.32 13.56 19.64
N GLY A 14 -14.04 12.68 18.68
CA GLY A 14 -15.02 11.78 18.07
C GLY A 14 -15.93 12.44 17.01
N ALA A 15 -15.71 13.72 16.68
CA ALA A 15 -16.43 14.39 15.60
C ALA A 15 -15.95 13.89 14.22
N VAL A 16 -16.85 13.84 13.24
CA VAL A 16 -16.50 13.43 11.87
C VAL A 16 -15.51 14.43 11.27
N ILE A 17 -14.43 13.92 10.66
CA ILE A 17 -13.47 14.78 9.96
C ILE A 17 -14.11 15.24 8.65
N ALA A 18 -14.20 16.56 8.47
CA ALA A 18 -14.63 17.15 7.21
C ALA A 18 -13.45 17.18 6.24
N TYR A 19 -13.58 16.45 5.14
CA TYR A 19 -12.64 16.51 4.02
C TYR A 19 -13.18 17.45 2.95
N THR A 20 -12.33 18.33 2.43
CA THR A 20 -12.64 19.07 1.20
C THR A 20 -11.91 18.43 0.03
N GLU A 21 -12.60 18.25 -1.11
CA GLU A 21 -12.01 17.62 -2.29
C GLU A 21 -10.79 18.41 -2.77
N ASP A 22 -10.90 19.74 -2.83
CA ASP A 22 -9.83 20.65 -3.28
C ASP A 22 -8.54 20.48 -2.48
N GLU A 23 -8.60 20.39 -1.14
CA GLU A 23 -7.41 20.20 -0.31
C GLU A 23 -6.76 18.84 -0.56
N VAL A 24 -7.58 17.77 -0.64
CA VAL A 24 -7.08 16.40 -0.84
C VAL A 24 -6.42 16.25 -2.22
N ILE A 25 -6.97 16.88 -3.25
CA ILE A 25 -6.46 16.75 -4.62
C ILE A 25 -5.41 17.81 -5.00
N ALA A 26 -5.25 18.89 -4.23
CA ALA A 26 -4.38 20.02 -4.57
C ALA A 26 -2.96 19.59 -4.99
N SER A 27 -2.35 18.67 -4.23
CA SER A 27 -0.99 18.20 -4.53
C SER A 27 -0.91 17.37 -5.82
N TRP A 28 -2.00 16.69 -6.22
CA TRP A 28 -2.09 15.93 -7.45
C TRP A 28 -2.31 16.83 -8.67
N VAL A 29 -3.16 17.84 -8.52
CA VAL A 29 -3.38 18.87 -9.54
C VAL A 29 -2.09 19.64 -9.80
N LYS A 30 -1.34 20.01 -8.76
CA LYS A 30 -0.02 20.66 -8.89
C LYS A 30 1.01 19.80 -9.64
N ARG A 31 0.88 18.46 -9.59
CA ARG A 31 1.72 17.51 -10.36
C ARG A 31 1.26 17.32 -11.80
N GLY A 32 0.21 18.03 -12.24
CA GLY A 32 -0.26 18.04 -13.62
C GLY A 32 -1.43 17.11 -13.92
N LEU A 33 -2.03 16.45 -12.92
CA LEU A 33 -3.23 15.64 -13.14
C LEU A 33 -4.45 16.56 -13.34
N LYS A 34 -5.25 16.25 -14.37
CA LYS A 34 -6.39 17.08 -14.78
C LYS A 34 -7.75 16.57 -14.30
N HIS A 35 -7.90 15.25 -14.17
CA HIS A 35 -9.14 14.60 -13.77
C HIS A 35 -8.91 13.85 -12.47
N VAL A 36 -8.92 14.60 -11.37
CA VAL A 36 -8.70 14.08 -10.02
C VAL A 36 -9.97 14.32 -9.22
N ARG A 37 -10.40 13.29 -8.49
CA ARG A 37 -11.57 13.30 -7.62
C ARG A 37 -11.19 12.65 -6.31
N MET A 38 -11.74 13.18 -5.22
CA MET A 38 -11.67 12.54 -3.92
C MET A 38 -12.76 11.47 -3.83
N LEU A 39 -12.46 10.38 -3.13
CA LEU A 39 -13.45 9.39 -2.73
C LEU A 39 -13.24 9.08 -1.25
N HIS A 40 -14.18 9.51 -0.41
CA HIS A 40 -14.11 9.33 1.03
C HIS A 40 -15.48 9.19 1.67
N THR A 41 -15.64 8.17 2.51
CA THR A 41 -16.67 8.07 3.54
C THR A 41 -16.11 7.22 4.67
N GLY A 42 -16.55 7.49 5.91
CA GLY A 42 -16.33 6.61 7.05
C GLY A 42 -17.51 5.69 7.36
N ASP A 43 -18.58 5.74 6.56
CA ASP A 43 -19.79 4.92 6.72
C ASP A 43 -19.84 3.81 5.66
N PRO A 44 -19.74 2.52 6.04
CA PRO A 44 -19.84 1.38 5.14
C PRO A 44 -21.14 1.34 4.34
N LYS A 45 -22.24 1.87 4.89
CA LYS A 45 -23.53 1.92 4.18
C LYS A 45 -23.46 2.87 2.99
N VAL A 46 -22.78 4.00 3.14
CA VAL A 46 -22.53 4.94 2.04
C VAL A 46 -21.58 4.30 1.02
N ALA A 47 -20.52 3.65 1.48
CA ALA A 47 -19.56 2.94 0.64
C ALA A 47 -20.17 1.76 -0.17
N ASP A 48 -21.34 1.25 0.24
CA ASP A 48 -22.06 0.19 -0.47
C ASP A 48 -23.16 0.71 -1.41
N THR A 49 -23.21 2.02 -1.68
CA THR A 49 -24.18 2.63 -2.63
C THR A 49 -23.63 2.76 -4.04
N ASP A 50 -24.51 2.67 -5.04
CA ASP A 50 -24.14 2.90 -6.45
C ASP A 50 -23.68 4.34 -6.71
N ALA A 51 -24.26 5.31 -6.01
CA ALA A 51 -23.89 6.72 -6.15
C ALA A 51 -22.44 6.97 -5.67
N PHE A 52 -22.05 6.36 -4.56
CA PHE A 52 -20.71 6.54 -4.01
C PHE A 52 -19.63 5.94 -4.89
N VAL A 53 -19.88 4.77 -5.50
CA VAL A 53 -18.86 4.09 -6.32
C VAL A 53 -18.77 4.60 -7.76
N GLU A 54 -19.66 5.48 -8.19
CA GLU A 54 -19.67 6.02 -9.57
C GLU A 54 -18.29 6.50 -10.05
N PRO A 55 -17.51 7.27 -9.26
CA PRO A 55 -16.20 7.76 -9.71
C PRO A 55 -15.20 6.63 -9.97
N LEU A 56 -15.39 5.46 -9.34
CA LEU A 56 -14.55 4.30 -9.54
C LEU A 56 -14.84 3.57 -10.84
N ARG A 57 -16.02 3.70 -11.45
CA ARG A 57 -16.37 2.95 -12.67
C ARG A 57 -15.61 3.42 -13.90
N THR A 58 -15.24 4.69 -13.92
CA THR A 58 -14.50 5.32 -15.03
C THR A 58 -13.05 5.65 -14.68
N ALA A 59 -12.63 5.46 -13.43
CA ALA A 59 -11.27 5.76 -12.99
C ALA A 59 -10.22 4.90 -13.71
N ASN A 60 -9.17 5.54 -14.22
CA ASN A 60 -7.96 4.84 -14.71
C ASN A 60 -6.94 4.59 -13.60
N ALA A 61 -7.05 5.31 -12.47
CA ALA A 61 -6.15 5.14 -11.34
C ALA A 61 -6.83 5.46 -10.00
N VAL A 62 -6.50 4.69 -8.97
CA VAL A 62 -6.86 4.93 -7.58
C VAL A 62 -5.58 5.03 -6.74
N TRP A 63 -5.52 6.04 -5.87
CA TRP A 63 -4.42 6.22 -4.94
C TRP A 63 -4.91 6.31 -3.51
N PHE A 64 -4.38 5.45 -2.63
CA PHE A 64 -4.64 5.47 -1.20
C PHE A 64 -3.58 6.31 -0.46
N ASN A 65 -4.02 7.31 0.30
CA ASN A 65 -3.11 8.10 1.13
C ASN A 65 -2.63 7.34 2.38
N GLY A 66 -1.70 7.96 3.11
CA GLY A 66 -1.19 7.45 4.38
C GLY A 66 -2.14 7.71 5.55
N GLY A 67 -1.82 7.12 6.72
CA GLY A 67 -2.60 7.25 7.95
C GLY A 67 -2.67 5.93 8.70
N ARG A 68 -3.88 5.47 9.02
CA ARG A 68 -4.20 4.18 9.63
C ARG A 68 -4.95 3.30 8.62
N GLN A 69 -4.32 2.21 8.21
CA GLN A 69 -4.87 1.30 7.20
C GLN A 69 -6.17 0.61 7.63
N TRP A 70 -6.41 0.46 8.94
CA TRP A 70 -7.67 -0.11 9.45
C TRP A 70 -8.88 0.80 9.18
N ASN A 71 -8.70 2.13 9.06
CA ASN A 71 -9.80 3.03 8.63
C ASN A 71 -10.29 2.66 7.22
N ILE A 72 -9.38 2.22 6.34
CA ILE A 72 -9.72 1.79 4.98
C ILE A 72 -10.54 0.50 5.05
N VAL A 73 -10.13 -0.45 5.90
CA VAL A 73 -10.87 -1.70 6.13
C VAL A 73 -12.26 -1.41 6.65
N ASP A 74 -12.37 -0.66 7.74
CA ASP A 74 -13.64 -0.33 8.37
C ASP A 74 -14.61 0.35 7.41
N SER A 75 -14.10 1.20 6.52
CA SER A 75 -14.95 1.99 5.62
C SER A 75 -15.38 1.23 4.36
N TYR A 76 -14.53 0.35 3.82
CA TYR A 76 -14.74 -0.20 2.48
C TYR A 76 -14.77 -1.72 2.40
N ALA A 77 -14.24 -2.47 3.36
CA ALA A 77 -14.27 -3.93 3.30
C ALA A 77 -15.72 -4.45 3.19
N ASN A 78 -15.92 -5.47 2.35
CA ASN A 78 -17.23 -6.08 2.07
C ASN A 78 -18.28 -5.14 1.43
N THR A 79 -17.87 -3.99 0.88
CA THR A 79 -18.78 -3.05 0.17
C THR A 79 -18.64 -3.14 -1.35
N ARG A 80 -19.54 -2.47 -2.09
CA ARG A 80 -19.38 -2.17 -3.52
C ARG A 80 -18.07 -1.46 -3.79
N THR A 81 -17.64 -0.54 -2.92
CA THR A 81 -16.38 0.20 -3.11
C THR A 81 -15.19 -0.75 -3.18
N TYR A 82 -15.13 -1.76 -2.31
CA TYR A 82 -14.08 -2.79 -2.36
C TYR A 82 -14.07 -3.53 -3.70
N ARG A 83 -15.24 -3.96 -4.19
CA ARG A 83 -15.36 -4.63 -5.50
C ARG A 83 -14.90 -3.72 -6.64
N GLU A 84 -15.34 -2.48 -6.63
CA GLU A 84 -15.02 -1.50 -7.68
C GLU A 84 -13.53 -1.11 -7.69
N PHE A 85 -12.84 -1.15 -6.55
CA PHE A 85 -11.37 -1.04 -6.53
C PHE A 85 -10.70 -2.20 -7.30
N HIS A 86 -11.18 -3.44 -7.13
CA HIS A 86 -10.68 -4.56 -7.92
C HIS A 86 -11.06 -4.43 -9.40
N ASP A 87 -12.25 -3.93 -9.71
CA ASP A 87 -12.68 -3.71 -11.09
C ASP A 87 -11.82 -2.66 -11.81
N VAL A 88 -11.25 -1.69 -11.08
CA VAL A 88 -10.23 -0.76 -11.62
C VAL A 88 -9.04 -1.52 -12.16
N LEU A 89 -8.49 -2.47 -11.38
CA LEU A 89 -7.37 -3.31 -11.84
C LEU A 89 -7.79 -4.25 -12.96
N ALA A 90 -8.98 -4.86 -12.85
CA ALA A 90 -9.48 -5.85 -13.81
C ALA A 90 -9.61 -5.28 -15.23
N ARG A 91 -9.94 -3.99 -15.36
CA ARG A 91 -10.02 -3.29 -16.66
C ARG A 91 -8.72 -2.58 -17.07
N GLY A 92 -7.60 -2.86 -16.40
CA GLY A 92 -6.28 -2.34 -16.76
C GLY A 92 -5.94 -0.97 -16.17
N GLY A 93 -6.69 -0.49 -15.19
CA GLY A 93 -6.33 0.68 -14.39
C GLY A 93 -5.23 0.37 -13.37
N VAL A 94 -4.79 1.41 -12.66
CA VAL A 94 -3.72 1.32 -11.65
C VAL A 94 -4.27 1.54 -10.26
N ILE A 95 -3.89 0.70 -9.30
CA ILE A 95 -4.06 0.98 -7.88
C ILE A 95 -2.68 1.13 -7.23
N GLY A 96 -2.54 2.11 -6.35
CA GLY A 96 -1.36 2.29 -5.53
C GLY A 96 -1.65 3.08 -4.26
N GLY A 97 -0.61 3.29 -3.44
CA GLY A 97 -0.72 4.11 -2.25
C GLY A 97 0.60 4.30 -1.55
N SER A 98 0.60 5.16 -0.53
CA SER A 98 1.78 5.45 0.30
C SER A 98 1.48 5.22 1.77
N SER A 99 2.49 4.78 2.54
CA SER A 99 2.32 4.49 3.97
C SER A 99 1.19 3.47 4.17
N ALA A 100 0.18 3.74 5.01
CA ALA A 100 -1.02 2.89 5.15
C ALA A 100 -1.65 2.47 3.80
N GLY A 101 -1.66 3.35 2.80
CA GLY A 101 -2.16 3.04 1.46
C GLY A 101 -1.29 2.07 0.67
N ALA A 102 -0.01 1.87 1.04
CA ALA A 102 0.83 0.79 0.54
C ALA A 102 0.57 -0.51 1.30
N THR A 103 0.43 -0.46 2.64
CA THR A 103 0.13 -1.64 3.47
C THR A 103 -1.18 -2.31 3.06
N ILE A 104 -2.24 -1.53 2.80
CA ILE A 104 -3.56 -2.07 2.43
C ILE A 104 -3.55 -2.87 1.12
N GLN A 105 -2.51 -2.73 0.29
CA GLN A 105 -2.39 -3.44 -0.98
C GLN A 105 -2.20 -4.95 -0.81
N GLY A 106 -1.58 -5.37 0.31
CA GLY A 106 -1.24 -6.76 0.57
C GLY A 106 -2.42 -7.63 0.98
N ASP A 107 -2.13 -8.91 1.21
CA ASP A 107 -3.11 -9.89 1.71
C ASP A 107 -3.23 -9.82 3.24
N TYR A 108 -2.09 -9.91 3.95
CA TYR A 108 -2.08 -9.75 5.41
C TYR A 108 -1.84 -8.30 5.80
N LEU A 109 -2.73 -7.75 6.62
CA LEU A 109 -2.68 -6.37 7.08
C LEU A 109 -1.82 -6.24 8.34
N VAL A 110 -0.54 -6.00 8.13
CA VAL A 110 0.36 -5.67 9.24
C VAL A 110 -0.05 -4.32 9.84
N ARG A 111 0.11 -4.19 11.16
CA ARG A 111 -0.16 -2.96 11.91
C ARG A 111 -1.61 -2.45 11.80
N GLY A 112 -2.54 -3.38 11.58
CA GLY A 112 -3.99 -3.13 11.57
C GLY A 112 -4.58 -2.70 12.91
N ALA A 113 -3.88 -2.87 14.03
CA ALA A 113 -4.46 -2.64 15.35
C ALA A 113 -4.95 -1.21 15.56
N VAL A 114 -6.12 -1.07 16.20
CA VAL A 114 -6.66 0.23 16.58
C VAL A 114 -5.76 0.87 17.64
N ALA A 115 -5.18 0.05 18.53
CA ALA A 115 -4.28 0.46 19.61
C ALA A 115 -2.98 1.16 19.16
N GLY A 116 -2.60 1.07 17.88
CA GLY A 116 -1.50 1.88 17.33
C GLY A 116 -0.57 1.13 16.37
N PRO A 117 0.39 1.86 15.75
CA PRO A 117 1.25 1.32 14.68
C PRO A 117 2.35 0.39 15.19
N GLN A 118 2.55 0.29 16.50
CA GLN A 118 3.56 -0.54 17.16
C GLN A 118 3.16 -2.02 17.21
N VAL A 119 1.86 -2.32 17.18
CA VAL A 119 1.34 -3.68 17.20
C VAL A 119 1.45 -4.25 15.80
N MET A 120 2.34 -5.23 15.58
CA MET A 120 2.61 -5.76 14.24
C MET A 120 1.49 -6.64 13.70
N MET A 121 0.98 -7.53 14.54
CA MET A 121 -0.15 -8.40 14.28
C MET A 121 -1.28 -8.02 15.21
N THR A 122 -2.41 -7.65 14.63
CA THR A 122 -3.57 -7.09 15.33
C THR A 122 -4.28 -8.17 16.15
N PRO A 123 -4.83 -7.85 17.34
CA PRO A 123 -5.77 -8.76 18.02
C PRO A 123 -7.18 -8.77 17.39
N GLU A 124 -7.54 -7.75 16.60
CA GLU A 124 -8.84 -7.58 15.95
C GLU A 124 -8.94 -8.44 14.66
N PRO A 125 -9.74 -9.51 14.62
CA PRO A 125 -9.78 -10.42 13.46
C PRO A 125 -10.15 -9.74 12.14
N ASN A 126 -10.98 -8.70 12.20
CA ASN A 126 -11.42 -7.94 11.02
C ASN A 126 -10.30 -7.08 10.42
N HIS A 127 -9.20 -6.83 11.16
CA HIS A 127 -8.08 -6.00 10.71
C HIS A 127 -6.83 -6.83 10.37
N GLU A 128 -6.97 -8.14 10.18
CA GLU A 128 -5.87 -9.02 9.74
C GLU A 128 -5.71 -9.07 8.23
N ARG A 129 -6.73 -8.65 7.46
CA ARG A 129 -6.75 -8.77 6.01
C ARG A 129 -6.71 -7.40 5.33
N GLY A 130 -5.78 -7.27 4.38
CA GLY A 130 -5.74 -6.14 3.46
C GLY A 130 -6.72 -6.34 2.31
N PHE A 131 -6.57 -5.52 1.27
CA PHE A 131 -7.47 -5.59 0.11
C PHE A 131 -7.01 -6.60 -0.93
N ASN A 132 -5.88 -7.28 -0.71
CA ASN A 132 -5.47 -8.42 -1.49
C ASN A 132 -5.32 -8.11 -3.00
N PHE A 133 -4.92 -6.86 -3.31
CA PHE A 133 -4.50 -6.49 -4.67
C PHE A 133 -3.18 -7.21 -5.01
N LEU A 134 -2.28 -7.33 -4.03
CA LEU A 134 -1.05 -8.09 -4.11
C LEU A 134 -1.15 -9.35 -3.23
N ARG A 135 -1.56 -10.46 -3.85
CA ARG A 135 -1.86 -11.71 -3.14
C ARG A 135 -0.63 -12.35 -2.50
N HIS A 136 -0.85 -13.06 -1.39
CA HIS A 136 0.20 -13.75 -0.64
C HIS A 136 1.34 -12.83 -0.17
N THR A 137 1.03 -11.59 0.19
CA THR A 137 2.03 -10.62 0.69
C THR A 137 1.62 -9.97 1.99
N ALA A 138 2.61 -9.56 2.77
CA ALA A 138 2.50 -8.65 3.90
C ALA A 138 3.42 -7.44 3.65
N ILE A 139 2.86 -6.23 3.61
CA ILE A 139 3.61 -5.02 3.22
C ILE A 139 3.76 -4.09 4.42
N ASP A 140 5.00 -3.89 4.88
CA ASP A 140 5.34 -2.88 5.89
C ASP A 140 6.03 -1.68 5.24
N GLN A 141 5.95 -0.53 5.90
CA GLN A 141 6.37 0.76 5.35
C GLN A 141 7.16 1.57 6.37
N HIS A 142 7.94 2.52 5.87
CA HIS A 142 8.86 3.36 6.64
C HIS A 142 9.92 2.54 7.38
N ILE A 143 10.40 1.45 6.77
CA ILE A 143 11.29 0.51 7.48
C ILE A 143 12.63 1.13 7.87
N ASN A 144 13.15 2.05 7.05
CA ASN A 144 14.43 2.71 7.30
C ASN A 144 14.32 3.82 8.35
N THR A 145 13.31 4.69 8.26
CA THR A 145 13.16 5.84 9.16
C THR A 145 12.67 5.45 10.56
N ARG A 146 12.07 4.26 10.70
CA ARG A 146 11.59 3.74 11.99
C ARG A 146 12.38 2.54 12.51
N ASN A 147 13.47 2.15 11.82
CA ASN A 147 14.30 1.00 12.15
C ASN A 147 13.52 -0.33 12.28
N ARG A 148 12.60 -0.58 11.33
CA ARG A 148 11.66 -1.73 11.33
C ARG A 148 12.07 -2.84 10.37
N TRP A 149 13.35 -2.94 10.07
CA TRP A 149 13.87 -3.94 9.13
C TRP A 149 13.53 -5.38 9.54
N ASP A 150 13.38 -5.61 10.85
CA ASP A 150 13.17 -6.95 11.40
C ASP A 150 11.69 -7.24 11.72
N ASP A 151 10.79 -6.25 11.60
CA ASP A 151 9.44 -6.34 12.15
C ASP A 151 8.53 -7.32 11.39
N LEU A 152 8.82 -7.61 10.11
CA LEU A 152 8.09 -8.61 9.33
C LEU A 152 8.51 -10.05 9.65
N ILE A 153 9.64 -10.27 10.31
CA ILE A 153 10.13 -11.62 10.67
C ILE A 153 9.07 -12.45 11.42
N PRO A 154 8.48 -11.98 12.54
CA PRO A 154 7.46 -12.76 13.25
C PRO A 154 6.19 -13.02 12.42
N VAL A 155 5.85 -12.13 11.48
CA VAL A 155 4.70 -12.32 10.58
C VAL A 155 4.97 -13.48 9.63
N ILE A 156 6.14 -13.52 9.00
CA ILE A 156 6.51 -14.58 8.06
C ILE A 156 6.76 -15.91 8.79
N GLN A 157 7.23 -15.89 10.04
CA GLN A 157 7.30 -17.10 10.87
C GLN A 157 5.90 -17.68 11.17
N LYS A 158 4.92 -16.83 11.46
CA LYS A 158 3.54 -17.26 11.72
C LYS A 158 2.80 -17.68 10.45
N TYR A 159 3.03 -16.97 9.34
CA TYR A 159 2.36 -17.18 8.06
C TYR A 159 3.40 -17.45 6.96
N PRO A 160 3.93 -18.68 6.92
CA PRO A 160 5.08 -19.01 6.09
C PRO A 160 4.82 -18.93 4.57
N ASP A 161 3.56 -18.94 4.13
CA ASP A 161 3.23 -18.84 2.71
C ASP A 161 3.32 -17.39 2.18
N LEU A 162 3.40 -16.39 3.07
CA LEU A 162 3.47 -14.99 2.69
C LEU A 162 4.88 -14.58 2.24
N LEU A 163 4.93 -13.58 1.34
CA LEU A 163 6.11 -12.79 1.07
C LEU A 163 6.05 -11.49 1.88
N GLY A 164 7.03 -11.25 2.75
CA GLY A 164 7.13 -9.97 3.45
C GLY A 164 7.87 -8.95 2.61
N ILE A 165 7.27 -7.78 2.40
CA ILE A 165 7.83 -6.67 1.62
C ILE A 165 7.93 -5.44 2.53
N GLY A 166 9.15 -5.09 2.93
CA GLY A 166 9.43 -3.87 3.69
C GLY A 166 9.82 -2.73 2.76
N LEU A 167 9.01 -1.67 2.71
CA LEU A 167 9.25 -0.49 1.89
C LEU A 167 9.91 0.63 2.71
N SER A 168 11.08 1.08 2.28
CA SER A 168 11.71 2.29 2.83
C SER A 168 10.99 3.56 2.36
N GLU A 169 11.18 4.66 3.08
CA GLU A 169 10.73 5.98 2.62
C GLU A 169 11.32 6.35 1.25
N VAL A 170 10.57 7.15 0.48
CA VAL A 170 10.96 7.61 -0.87
C VAL A 170 11.28 6.42 -1.80
N THR A 171 10.65 5.25 -1.55
CA THR A 171 10.83 4.02 -2.31
C THR A 171 9.49 3.39 -2.59
N ALA A 172 9.35 2.82 -3.77
CA ALA A 172 8.15 2.15 -4.24
C ALA A 172 8.53 0.88 -5.02
N ILE A 173 7.56 -0.01 -5.18
CA ILE A 173 7.62 -1.08 -6.15
C ILE A 173 6.51 -0.86 -7.17
N VAL A 174 6.80 -1.10 -8.45
CA VAL A 174 5.79 -1.08 -9.51
C VAL A 174 5.54 -2.52 -9.93
N VAL A 175 4.31 -2.99 -9.74
CA VAL A 175 3.93 -4.39 -9.95
C VAL A 175 3.25 -4.57 -11.31
N HIS A 176 3.70 -5.57 -12.07
CA HIS A 176 3.04 -6.07 -13.28
C HIS A 176 2.98 -7.60 -13.23
N GLY A 177 1.77 -8.14 -13.04
CA GLY A 177 1.58 -9.58 -12.83
C GLY A 177 2.36 -10.07 -11.60
N ASP A 178 3.17 -11.10 -11.77
CA ASP A 178 3.98 -11.70 -10.70
C ASP A 178 5.30 -10.96 -10.43
N ARG A 179 5.58 -9.86 -11.15
CA ARG A 179 6.85 -9.14 -11.09
C ARG A 179 6.68 -7.76 -10.50
N PHE A 180 7.70 -7.29 -9.79
CA PHE A 180 7.83 -5.87 -9.51
C PHE A 180 9.23 -5.34 -9.81
N GLU A 181 9.30 -4.06 -10.15
CA GLU A 181 10.54 -3.29 -10.24
C GLU A 181 10.62 -2.29 -9.07
N VAL A 182 11.79 -2.22 -8.44
CA VAL A 182 12.04 -1.25 -7.36
C VAL A 182 12.35 0.13 -7.94
N MET A 183 11.72 1.16 -7.41
CA MET A 183 11.96 2.55 -7.77
C MET A 183 12.17 3.40 -6.50
N GLY A 184 12.96 4.46 -6.61
CA GLY A 184 13.15 5.42 -5.53
C GLY A 184 14.58 5.51 -5.02
N ALA A 185 14.73 6.04 -3.80
CA ALA A 185 16.03 6.41 -3.25
C ALA A 185 16.62 5.38 -2.26
N TRP A 186 15.78 4.51 -1.69
CA TRP A 186 16.18 3.56 -0.67
C TRP A 186 15.92 2.11 -1.11
N LYS A 187 15.90 1.19 -0.14
CA LYS A 187 15.84 -0.25 -0.36
C LYS A 187 14.44 -0.80 -0.08
N VAL A 188 14.19 -1.96 -0.67
CA VAL A 188 13.06 -2.82 -0.31
C VAL A 188 13.61 -4.07 0.36
N ALA A 189 13.17 -4.38 1.58
CA ALA A 189 13.52 -5.62 2.27
C ALA A 189 12.56 -6.73 1.86
N ILE A 190 13.09 -7.90 1.52
CA ILE A 190 12.34 -9.09 1.12
C ILE A 190 12.52 -10.17 2.16
N HIS A 191 11.46 -10.41 2.94
CA HIS A 191 11.38 -11.48 3.93
C HIS A 191 10.75 -12.70 3.27
N ASP A 192 11.58 -13.69 2.97
CA ASP A 192 11.22 -14.86 2.18
C ASP A 192 11.78 -16.12 2.82
N ASN A 193 10.95 -16.81 3.60
CA ASN A 193 11.33 -18.03 4.31
C ASN A 193 11.50 -19.27 3.42
N THR A 194 11.27 -19.15 2.11
CA THR A 194 11.56 -20.23 1.15
C THR A 194 13.07 -20.38 0.90
N ARG A 195 13.87 -19.41 1.37
CA ARG A 195 15.33 -19.45 1.35
C ARG A 195 15.87 -19.94 2.69
N VAL A 196 16.96 -20.70 2.62
CA VAL A 196 17.74 -21.07 3.80
C VAL A 196 18.69 -19.91 4.13
N TYR A 197 18.60 -19.42 5.36
CA TYR A 197 19.50 -18.42 5.91
C TYR A 197 20.41 -19.08 6.94
N GLN A 198 21.66 -18.66 6.99
CA GLN A 198 22.57 -19.06 8.05
C GLN A 198 22.16 -18.40 9.38
N PRO A 199 22.49 -18.99 10.55
CA PRO A 199 22.09 -18.46 11.85
C PRO A 199 22.52 -17.02 12.15
N TRP A 200 23.57 -16.53 11.49
CA TRP A 200 24.09 -15.16 11.64
C TRP A 200 23.51 -14.18 10.61
N GLU A 201 22.77 -14.66 9.63
CA GLU A 201 22.15 -13.82 8.61
C GLU A 201 20.81 -13.28 9.08
N LYS A 202 20.47 -12.07 8.63
CA LYS A 202 19.09 -11.59 8.72
C LYS A 202 18.23 -12.40 7.76
N PRO A 203 17.02 -12.86 8.15
CA PRO A 203 16.14 -13.66 7.30
C PRO A 203 15.38 -12.80 6.28
N TYR A 204 16.10 -11.88 5.65
CA TYR A 204 15.68 -11.07 4.53
C TYR A 204 16.91 -10.60 3.75
N TYR A 205 16.70 -10.22 2.50
CA TYR A 205 17.70 -9.52 1.70
C TYR A 205 17.10 -8.22 1.15
N VAL A 206 17.95 -7.33 0.66
CA VAL A 206 17.53 -6.00 0.21
C VAL A 206 17.63 -5.88 -1.30
N LEU A 207 16.63 -5.22 -1.88
CA LEU A 207 16.58 -4.81 -3.28
C LEU A 207 16.76 -3.30 -3.39
N SER A 208 17.32 -2.87 -4.51
CA SER A 208 17.68 -1.48 -4.83
C SER A 208 16.95 -1.01 -6.09
N ALA A 209 16.95 0.30 -6.33
CA ALA A 209 16.38 0.88 -7.54
C ALA A 209 16.86 0.16 -8.83
N GLY A 210 15.89 -0.24 -9.65
CA GLY A 210 16.08 -0.97 -10.91
C GLY A 210 16.13 -2.50 -10.77
N ASP A 211 16.16 -3.05 -9.55
CA ASP A 211 16.04 -4.49 -9.35
C ASP A 211 14.62 -4.95 -9.73
N VAL A 212 14.54 -6.06 -10.47
CA VAL A 212 13.28 -6.73 -10.82
C VAL A 212 13.20 -8.05 -10.07
N TYR A 213 12.10 -8.23 -9.36
CA TYR A 213 11.84 -9.42 -8.55
C TYR A 213 10.55 -10.10 -8.99
N ASN A 214 10.62 -11.42 -9.16
CA ASN A 214 9.47 -12.27 -9.43
C ASN A 214 8.99 -12.90 -8.13
N MET A 215 7.81 -12.48 -7.67
CA MET A 215 7.20 -12.89 -6.41
C MET A 215 6.74 -14.35 -6.44
N LYS A 216 6.36 -14.86 -7.61
CA LYS A 216 5.92 -16.26 -7.78
C LYS A 216 7.10 -17.22 -7.70
N THR A 217 8.21 -16.92 -8.38
CA THR A 217 9.41 -17.77 -8.36
C THR A 217 10.36 -17.45 -7.21
N ARG A 218 10.07 -16.39 -6.44
CA ARG A 218 10.89 -15.89 -5.33
C ARG A 218 12.34 -15.53 -5.71
N ARG A 219 12.52 -14.96 -6.91
CA ARG A 219 13.85 -14.72 -7.51
C ARG A 219 14.01 -13.29 -8.02
N ILE A 220 15.23 -12.79 -7.91
CA ILE A 220 15.67 -11.59 -8.60
C ILE A 220 15.91 -11.99 -10.05
N GLU A 221 15.19 -11.37 -10.99
CA GLU A 221 15.33 -11.64 -12.44
C GLU A 221 16.29 -10.65 -13.11
N LYS A 222 16.45 -9.44 -12.53
CA LYS A 222 17.37 -8.41 -13.01
C LYS A 222 17.89 -7.61 -11.83
N PHE A 223 19.18 -7.30 -11.85
CA PHE A 223 19.78 -6.32 -10.96
C PHE A 223 19.77 -4.94 -11.61
N GLY A 224 19.35 -3.94 -10.85
CA GLY A 224 19.45 -2.54 -11.20
C GLY A 224 20.85 -2.00 -10.97
N THR A 225 21.09 -0.79 -11.45
CA THR A 225 22.36 -0.08 -11.17
C THR A 225 22.36 0.59 -9.80
N GLY A 226 21.25 0.51 -9.05
CA GLY A 226 21.02 1.28 -7.83
C GLY A 226 20.88 2.79 -8.07
N ALA A 227 21.01 3.25 -9.32
CA ALA A 227 20.82 4.63 -9.69
C ALA A 227 19.33 4.96 -9.73
N ARG A 228 18.97 6.12 -9.18
CA ARG A 228 17.61 6.64 -9.27
C ARG A 228 17.29 6.90 -10.75
N ALA A 229 16.12 6.46 -11.21
CA ALA A 229 15.61 6.93 -12.50
C ALA A 229 15.59 8.47 -12.49
N PRO A 230 16.09 9.15 -13.54
CA PRO A 230 16.08 10.60 -13.58
C PRO A 230 14.67 11.09 -13.30
N ALA A 231 14.52 12.09 -12.43
CA ALA A 231 13.24 12.74 -12.23
C ALA A 231 12.75 13.15 -13.63
N ARG A 232 11.62 12.60 -14.09
CA ARG A 232 11.00 13.11 -15.31
C ARG A 232 10.67 14.57 -15.01
N GLY A 233 11.52 15.45 -15.52
CA GLY A 233 11.49 16.87 -15.22
C GLY A 233 10.10 17.41 -15.52
N GLY A 234 9.57 18.21 -14.59
CA GLY A 234 8.62 19.24 -14.99
C GLY A 234 9.25 19.98 -16.16
N ARG A 235 8.53 20.06 -17.28
CA ARG A 235 8.93 20.93 -18.38
C ARG A 235 9.06 22.34 -17.79
N GLY A 236 10.30 22.82 -17.69
CA GLY A 236 10.58 24.24 -17.61
C GLY A 236 10.25 24.87 -18.95
N GLY A 237 9.66 26.06 -18.89
CA GLY A 237 9.13 26.81 -20.02
C GLY A 237 7.78 27.40 -19.65
#